data_AF-V5HI54-F1
#
_entry.id   AF-V5HI54-F1
#
_cell.length_a   1.000
_cell.length_b   1.000
_cell.length_c   1.000
_cell.angle_alpha   90.00
_cell.angle_beta   90.00
_cell.angle_gamma   90.00
#
_symmetry.space_group_name_H-M   'P 1'
#
loop_
_entity.id
_entity.type
_entity.pdbx_description
1 polymer ?
#
loop_
_entity_poly.entity_id
_entity_poly.type
_entity_poly.pdbx_seq_one_letter_code
_entity_poly.pdbx_strand_id
1 'polypeptide(L)'
;AYEEITPDVGTEFPFCDECGLLFPTGELLSLHLRDAHDSRKGKFECSYCPYTSNNKFDVVRHERVHTGERPFQCRLCERAFAQSSALSAHQRTHTG
;
A
#
# COMPACT_ATOMS: atom_id res chain seq x y z
N ALA A 1 -57.99 0.29 -20.43
CA ALA A 1 -56.90 -0.70 -20.50
C ALA A 1 -55.70 -0.05 -19.86
N TYR A 2 -55.11 -0.67 -18.84
CA TYR A 2 -53.90 -0.18 -18.21
C TYR A 2 -52.74 -0.51 -19.15
N GLU A 3 -52.05 0.50 -19.66
CA GLU A 3 -50.79 0.28 -20.38
C GLU A 3 -49.69 0.12 -19.33
N GLU A 4 -49.15 -1.09 -19.23
CA GLU A 4 -48.04 -1.41 -18.36
C GLU A 4 -46.80 -0.65 -18.84
N ILE A 5 -46.29 0.25 -17.99
CA ILE A 5 -45.03 0.96 -18.23
C ILE A 5 -43.92 -0.07 -18.02
N THR A 6 -43.36 -0.60 -19.11
CA THR A 6 -42.10 -1.35 -19.06
C THR A 6 -40.95 -0.38 -18.81
N PRO A 7 -40.09 -0.57 -17.79
CA PRO A 7 -38.86 0.21 -17.65
C PRO A 7 -37.91 -0.12 -18.82
N ASP A 8 -37.60 0.88 -19.64
CA ASP A 8 -36.69 0.78 -20.78
C ASP A 8 -35.23 0.66 -20.30
N VAL A 9 -34.68 -0.54 -20.46
CA VAL A 9 -33.28 -0.88 -20.79
C VAL A 9 -32.16 -0.14 -20.02
N GLY A 10 -31.81 -0.71 -18.87
CA GLY A 10 -30.44 -1.01 -18.44
C GLY A 10 -29.30 -0.07 -18.85
N THR A 11 -29.07 0.99 -18.07
CA THR A 11 -27.71 1.46 -17.83
C THR A 11 -27.00 0.41 -16.97
N GLU A 12 -26.45 -0.62 -17.61
CA GLU A 12 -25.62 -1.60 -16.92
C GLU A 12 -24.34 -0.92 -16.46
N PHE A 13 -24.35 -0.47 -15.20
CA PHE A 13 -23.14 -0.01 -14.55
C PHE A 13 -22.17 -1.18 -14.46
N PRO A 14 -20.94 -1.07 -15.00
CA PRO A 14 -19.94 -2.10 -14.82
C PRO A 14 -19.73 -2.36 -13.32
N PHE A 15 -19.74 -3.62 -12.92
CA PHE A 15 -19.57 -4.01 -11.52
C PHE A 15 -18.41 -4.98 -11.36
N CYS A 16 -17.87 -5.06 -10.15
CA CYS A 16 -16.84 -6.03 -9.82
C CYS A 16 -17.47 -7.38 -9.48
N ASP A 17 -17.11 -8.44 -10.20
CA ASP A 17 -17.61 -9.79 -9.91
C ASP A 17 -17.09 -10.37 -8.58
N GLU A 18 -15.98 -9.84 -8.05
CA GLU A 18 -15.37 -10.33 -6.79
C GLU A 18 -15.98 -9.69 -5.54
N CYS A 19 -16.42 -8.42 -5.62
CA CYS A 19 -16.95 -7.69 -4.45
C CYS A 19 -18.32 -7.04 -4.67
N GLY A 20 -18.88 -7.08 -5.88
CA GLY A 20 -20.20 -6.55 -6.21
C GLY A 20 -20.31 -5.03 -6.29
N LEU A 21 -19.20 -4.29 -6.19
CA LEU A 21 -19.21 -2.83 -6.29
C LEU A 21 -19.56 -2.37 -7.71
N LEU A 22 -20.47 -1.40 -7.83
CA LEU A 22 -20.87 -0.76 -9.09
C LEU A 22 -19.96 0.43 -9.39
N PHE A 23 -19.63 0.61 -10.68
CA PHE A 23 -18.76 1.68 -11.16
C PHE A 23 -19.45 2.50 -12.26
N PRO A 24 -19.22 3.83 -12.29
CA PRO A 24 -19.78 4.69 -13.34
C PRO A 24 -19.23 4.40 -14.75
N THR A 25 -17.98 3.92 -14.84
CA THR A 25 -17.30 3.63 -16.10
C THR A 25 -16.44 2.37 -16.00
N GLY A 26 -16.19 1.73 -17.14
CA GLY A 26 -15.32 0.54 -17.22
C GLY A 26 -13.86 0.84 -16.84
N GLU A 27 -13.40 2.09 -17.02
CA GLU A 27 -12.05 2.51 -16.63
C GLU A 27 -11.87 2.50 -15.11
N LEU A 28 -12.86 2.98 -14.37
CA LEU A 28 -12.85 2.95 -12.90
C LEU A 28 -12.95 1.52 -12.35
N LEU A 29 -13.77 0.67 -12.98
CA LEU A 29 -13.79 -0.76 -12.66
C LEU A 29 -12.42 -1.40 -12.91
N SER A 30 -11.79 -1.10 -14.05
CA SER A 30 -10.46 -1.64 -14.40
C SER A 30 -9.38 -1.20 -13.41
N LEU A 31 -9.42 0.05 -12.93
CA LEU A 31 -8.53 0.55 -11.88
C LEU A 31 -8.76 -0.17 -10.56
N HIS A 32 -10.03 -0.33 -10.15
CA HIS A 32 -10.40 -1.07 -8.96
C HIS A 32 -9.91 -2.52 -8.99
N LEU A 33 -10.13 -3.24 -10.09
CA LEU A 33 -9.66 -4.62 -10.25
C LEU A 33 -8.13 -4.69 -10.15
N ARG A 34 -7.41 -3.68 -10.68
CA ARG A 34 -5.96 -3.58 -10.55
C ARG A 34 -5.49 -3.30 -9.12
N ASP A 35 -6.19 -2.46 -8.36
CA ASP A 35 -5.69 -2.02 -7.05
C ASP A 35 -6.17 -2.90 -5.89
N ALA A 36 -7.37 -3.46 -6.00
CA ALA A 36 -8.04 -4.24 -4.96
C ALA A 36 -7.99 -5.76 -5.20
N HIS A 37 -7.96 -6.19 -6.47
CA HIS A 37 -8.07 -7.60 -6.86
C HIS A 37 -6.89 -8.11 -7.70
N ASP A 38 -5.86 -7.28 -7.93
CA ASP A 38 -4.68 -7.73 -8.67
C ASP A 38 -3.81 -8.62 -7.80
N SER A 39 -4.01 -9.92 -7.99
CA SER A 39 -3.12 -10.96 -7.50
C SER A 39 -1.67 -10.80 -8.01
N ARG A 40 -1.43 -9.93 -9.02
CA ARG A 40 -0.10 -9.54 -9.51
C ARG A 40 0.44 -8.25 -8.91
N LYS A 41 -0.22 -7.65 -7.90
CA LYS A 41 0.44 -6.69 -7.00
C LYS A 41 1.48 -7.46 -6.19
N GLY A 42 2.58 -7.77 -6.85
CA GLY A 42 3.63 -8.64 -6.37
C GLY A 42 4.12 -8.10 -5.05
N LYS A 43 4.05 -8.94 -4.02
CA LYS A 43 4.69 -8.62 -2.76
C LYS A 43 6.19 -8.56 -3.04
N PHE A 44 6.83 -7.51 -2.55
CA PHE A 44 8.27 -7.43 -2.51
C PHE A 44 8.76 -8.36 -1.39
N GLU A 45 9.78 -9.14 -1.68
CA GLU A 45 10.34 -10.16 -0.78
C GLU A 45 11.68 -9.69 -0.21
N CYS A 46 11.91 -9.99 1.06
CA CYS A 46 13.20 -9.76 1.70
C CYS A 46 14.24 -10.79 1.22
N SER A 47 15.45 -10.33 0.94
CA SER A 47 16.53 -11.19 0.45
C SER A 47 17.08 -12.17 1.51
N TYR A 48 16.78 -11.97 2.79
CA TYR A 48 17.37 -12.71 3.91
C TYR A 48 16.37 -13.58 4.68
N CYS A 49 15.06 -13.37 4.50
CA CYS A 49 14.04 -14.13 5.23
C CYS A 49 12.69 -14.10 4.49
N PRO A 50 11.71 -14.93 4.89
CA PRO A 50 10.38 -14.99 4.26
C PRO A 50 9.48 -13.76 4.44
N TYR A 51 10.01 -12.64 4.97
CA TYR A 51 9.23 -11.40 5.12
C TYR A 51 8.88 -10.82 3.75
N THR A 52 7.63 -10.41 3.60
CA THR A 52 7.13 -9.77 2.37
C THR A 52 6.34 -8.50 2.70
N SER A 53 6.35 -7.53 1.78
CA SER A 53 5.55 -6.31 1.88
C SER A 53 4.97 -5.92 0.53
N ASN A 54 3.83 -5.24 0.55
CA ASN A 54 3.24 -4.66 -0.67
C ASN A 54 3.99 -3.39 -1.14
N ASN A 55 5.02 -2.97 -0.42
CA ASN A 55 5.80 -1.78 -0.69
C ASN A 55 7.30 -2.06 -0.61
N LYS A 56 8.02 -1.75 -1.69
CA LYS A 56 9.46 -2.00 -1.82
C LYS A 56 10.27 -1.28 -0.73
N PHE A 57 9.87 -0.06 -0.36
CA PHE A 57 10.56 0.72 0.67
C PHE A 57 10.53 0.02 2.04
N ASP A 58 9.45 -0.69 2.36
CA ASP A 58 9.34 -1.40 3.63
C ASP A 58 10.24 -2.64 3.66
N VAL A 59 10.42 -3.32 2.53
CA VAL A 59 11.39 -4.42 2.40
C VAL A 59 12.80 -3.92 2.59
N VAL A 60 13.21 -2.85 1.88
CA VAL A 60 14.56 -2.27 2.02
C VAL A 60 14.81 -1.82 3.46
N ARG A 61 13.82 -1.20 4.12
CA ARG A 61 13.94 -0.82 5.53
C ARG A 61 14.07 -2.04 6.43
N HIS A 62 13.32 -3.11 6.15
CA HIS A 62 13.41 -4.36 6.88
C HIS A 62 14.78 -5.03 6.69
N GLU A 63 15.36 -5.01 5.49
CA GLU A 63 16.68 -5.59 5.21
C GLU A 63 17.80 -5.00 6.07
N ARG A 64 17.65 -3.75 6.54
CA ARG A 64 18.58 -3.13 7.50
C ARG A 64 18.66 -3.85 8.84
N VAL A 65 17.65 -4.65 9.20
CA VAL A 65 17.68 -5.52 10.39
C VAL A 65 18.70 -6.65 10.21
N HIS A 66 18.87 -7.14 8.98
CA HIS A 66 19.83 -8.20 8.64
C HIS A 66 21.23 -7.64 8.43
N THR A 67 21.35 -6.55 7.67
CA THR A 67 22.66 -5.95 7.36
C THR A 67 23.24 -5.13 8.51
N GLY A 68 22.41 -4.74 9.48
CA GLY A 68 22.80 -3.84 10.56
C GLY A 68 23.04 -2.40 10.09
N GLU A 69 22.66 -2.04 8.86
CA GLU A 69 22.87 -0.69 8.31
C GLU A 69 22.07 0.35 9.11
N ARG A 70 22.77 1.40 9.53
CA ARG A 70 22.20 2.51 10.31
C ARG A 70 22.57 3.85 9.69
N PRO A 71 21.93 4.23 8.57
CA PRO A 71 22.32 5.42 7.82
C PRO A 71 21.97 6.74 8.53
N PHE A 72 21.12 6.71 9.56
CA PHE A 72 20.66 7.91 10.24
C PHE A 72 21.45 8.15 11.52
N GLN A 73 22.45 9.02 11.44
CA GLN A 73 23.31 9.35 12.58
C GLN A 73 22.87 10.64 13.29
N CYS A 74 22.82 10.60 14.62
CA CYS A 74 22.65 11.78 15.44
C CYS A 74 23.95 12.60 15.45
N ARG A 75 23.89 13.88 15.07
CA ARG A 75 25.07 14.76 15.06
C ARG A 75 25.54 15.20 16.45
N LEU A 76 24.70 15.03 17.48
CA LEU A 76 25.00 15.48 18.85
C LEU A 76 25.76 14.42 19.66
N CYS A 77 25.43 13.14 19.47
CA CYS A 77 26.01 12.04 20.24
C CYS A 77 26.42 10.84 19.37
N GLU A 78 26.49 11.04 18.05
CA GLU A 78 26.95 10.08 17.03
C GLU A 78 26.20 8.75 16.96
N ARG A 79 25.11 8.60 17.73
CA ARG A 79 24.30 7.39 17.76
C ARG A 79 23.57 7.20 16.43
N ALA A 80 23.73 6.01 15.84
CA ALA A 80 23.14 5.67 14.55
C ALA A 80 21.86 4.83 14.67
N PHE A 81 20.91 5.08 13.77
CA PHE A 81 19.59 4.46 13.71
C PHE A 81 19.30 3.90 12.31
N ALA A 82 18.53 2.82 12.25
CA ALA A 82 18.10 2.22 10.98
C ALA A 82 16.95 2.99 10.29
N GLN A 83 16.26 3.87 11.04
CA GLN A 83 15.10 4.64 10.57
C GLN A 83 15.20 6.12 10.95
N SER A 84 14.72 7.00 10.07
CA SER A 84 14.70 8.45 10.29
C SER A 84 13.76 8.85 11.43
N SER A 85 12.59 8.23 11.52
CA SER A 85 11.63 8.46 12.61
C SER A 85 12.23 8.15 13.97
N ALA A 86 13.05 7.10 14.08
CA ALA A 86 13.76 6.75 15.30
C ALA A 86 14.83 7.80 15.66
N LEU A 87 15.56 8.32 14.66
CA LEU A 87 16.49 9.44 14.87
C LEU A 87 15.74 10.70 15.33
N SER A 88 14.63 11.07 14.68
CA SER A 88 13.83 12.24 15.06
C SER A 88 13.24 12.13 16.47
N ALA A 89 12.80 10.93 16.86
CA ALA A 89 12.37 10.67 18.23
C ALA A 89 13.53 10.80 19.22
N HIS A 90 14.70 10.26 18.88
CA HIS A 90 15.91 10.38 19.69
C HIS A 90 16.38 11.83 19.83
N GLN A 91 16.33 12.64 18.78
CA GLN A 91 16.78 14.04 18.83
C GLN A 91 16.05 14.86 19.89
N ARG A 92 14.78 14.54 20.15
CA ARG A 92 13.99 15.18 21.20
C ARG A 92 14.53 14.93 22.62
N THR A 93 15.37 13.91 22.83
CA THR A 93 15.99 13.65 24.13
C THR A 93 17.17 14.58 24.43
N HIS A 94 17.71 15.27 23.41
CA HIS A 94 18.81 16.24 23.59
C HIS A 94 18.32 17.64 23.92
N THR A 95 17.08 17.95 23.52
CA THR A 95 16.43 19.25 23.77
C THR A 95 15.54 19.23 25.02
N GLY A 96 15.70 18.20 25.86
CA GLY A 96 14.94 18.03 27.10
C GLY A 96 15.30 19.06 28.15
#